data_AF-A0ABD1A642-F1
#
_entry.id   AF-A0ABD1A642-F1
#
_cell.length_a   1.000
_cell.length_b   1.000
_cell.length_c   1.000
_cell.angle_alpha   90.00
_cell.angle_beta   90.00
_cell.angle_gamma   90.00
#
_symmetry.space_group_name_H-M   'P 1'
#
loop_
_entity.id
_entity.type
_entity.pdbx_description
1 polymer ?
#
loop_
_entity_poly.entity_id
_entity_poly.type
_entity_poly.pdbx_seq_one_letter_code
_entity_poly.pdbx_strand_id
1 'polypeptide(L)'
;MGKEVDNTFPWVIKNFSSSLQAEEIYSEQFVIGGCKWRLVAYPEVNNVGDYLSLSLYLEVCDCESLPSGWRRHAKINSHNFKVIDRYGFLIRIGRVRPSLSKTKAPPTKTTQ
;
A
#
# COMPACT_ATOMS: atom_id res chain seq x y z
N MET A 1 17.38 12.40 26.18
CA MET A 1 16.24 11.48 26.04
C MET A 1 15.45 11.90 24.82
N GLY A 2 15.75 11.35 23.64
CA GLY A 2 15.04 11.70 22.41
C GLY A 2 13.62 11.14 22.46
N LYS A 3 12.62 11.95 22.12
CA LYS A 3 11.25 11.47 21.93
C LYS A 3 11.28 10.40 20.84
N GLU A 4 10.87 9.19 21.17
CA GLU A 4 10.56 8.16 20.20
C GLU A 4 9.46 8.73 19.30
N VAL A 5 9.80 9.03 18.05
CA VAL A 5 8.79 9.37 17.04
C VAL A 5 8.08 8.06 16.75
N ASP A 6 6.79 7.99 17.09
CA ASP A 6 5.96 6.86 16.75
C ASP A 6 6.02 6.68 15.22
N ASN A 7 6.65 5.61 14.76
CA ASN A 7 6.84 5.28 13.34
C ASN A 7 5.55 4.68 12.76
N THR A 8 4.41 5.29 13.10
CA THR A 8 3.07 4.83 12.75
C THR A 8 2.41 5.86 11.86
N PHE A 9 1.89 5.40 10.72
CA PHE A 9 1.14 6.24 9.79
C PHE A 9 -0.33 5.78 9.74
N PRO A 10 -1.27 6.56 10.27
CA PRO A 10 -2.69 6.26 10.15
C PRO A 10 -3.22 6.72 8.78
N TRP A 11 -3.95 5.84 8.09
CA TRP A 11 -4.64 6.18 6.85
C TRP A 11 -6.14 5.94 6.99
N VAL A 12 -6.93 6.99 6.76
CA VAL A 12 -8.39 6.94 6.82
C VAL A 12 -8.96 7.10 5.41
N ILE A 13 -9.65 6.07 4.93
CA ILE A 13 -10.41 6.14 3.68
C ILE A 13 -11.78 6.77 3.98
N LYS A 14 -11.95 8.04 3.59
CA LYS A 14 -13.23 8.76 3.74
C LYS A 14 -14.22 8.29 2.68
N ASN A 15 -15.51 8.30 3.03
CA ASN A 15 -16.61 7.94 2.13
C ASN A 15 -16.42 6.57 1.44
N PHE A 16 -16.01 5.56 2.22
CA PHE A 16 -15.59 4.23 1.74
C PHE A 16 -16.46 3.68 0.62
N SER A 17 -17.79 3.66 0.77
CA SER A 17 -18.72 3.13 -0.24
C SER A 17 -18.61 3.81 -1.60
N SER A 18 -18.40 5.14 -1.64
CA SER A 18 -18.18 5.87 -2.90
C SER A 18 -16.79 5.60 -3.48
N SER A 19 -15.80 5.41 -2.63
CA SER A 19 -14.43 5.10 -3.06
C SER A 19 -14.29 3.70 -3.65
N LEU A 20 -15.25 2.80 -3.44
CA LEU A 20 -15.27 1.47 -4.07
C LEU A 20 -15.44 1.52 -5.59
N GLN A 21 -15.89 2.65 -6.13
CA GLN A 21 -16.00 2.86 -7.58
C GLN A 21 -14.68 3.33 -8.21
N ALA A 22 -13.69 3.71 -7.38
CA ALA A 22 -12.39 4.10 -7.88
C ALA A 22 -11.56 2.86 -8.24
N GLU A 23 -10.75 2.96 -9.30
CA GLU A 23 -9.79 1.89 -9.65
C GLU A 23 -8.71 1.74 -8.56
N GLU A 24 -8.25 2.87 -8.00
CA GLU A 24 -7.19 2.93 -7.01
C GLU A 24 -7.46 4.06 -6.00
N ILE A 25 -7.17 3.82 -4.73
CA ILE A 25 -7.28 4.83 -3.65
C ILE A 25 -5.90 5.01 -3.01
N TYR A 26 -5.43 6.25 -2.96
CA TYR A 26 -4.11 6.60 -2.47
C TYR A 26 -4.14 7.23 -1.08
N SER A 27 -3.16 6.87 -0.25
CA SER A 27 -2.84 7.63 0.95
C SER A 27 -1.99 8.87 0.63
N GLU A 28 -1.84 9.74 1.62
CA GLU A 28 -0.75 10.70 1.62
C GLU A 28 0.61 9.99 1.66
N GLN A 29 1.65 10.68 1.21
CA GLN A 29 3.02 10.19 1.27
C GLN A 29 3.54 10.35 2.70
N PHE A 30 4.27 9.35 3.20
CA PHE A 30 4.83 9.40 4.56
C PHE A 30 6.26 8.85 4.59
N VAL A 31 7.04 9.29 5.57
CA VAL A 31 8.44 8.89 5.72
C VAL A 31 8.61 8.01 6.96
N ILE A 32 8.98 6.74 6.74
CA ILE A 32 9.32 5.81 7.83
C ILE A 32 10.61 5.08 7.46
N GLY A 33 11.55 5.05 8.42
CA GLY A 33 12.87 4.45 8.22
C GLY A 33 13.68 5.12 7.10
N GLY A 34 13.45 6.40 6.83
CA GLY A 34 14.13 7.13 5.75
C GLY A 34 13.73 6.71 4.34
N CYS A 35 12.56 6.09 4.17
CA CYS A 35 11.93 5.91 2.86
C CYS A 35 10.61 6.63 2.80
N LYS A 36 10.33 7.20 1.62
CA LYS A 36 9.06 7.82 1.30
C LYS A 36 8.12 6.77 0.75
N TRP A 37 7.13 6.41 1.55
CA TRP A 37 6.14 5.38 1.29
C TRP A 37 4.79 5.99 0.93
N ARG A 38 3.94 5.18 0.31
CA ARG A 38 2.51 5.44 0.11
C ARG A 38 1.75 4.13 0.17
N LEU A 39 0.54 4.16 0.72
CA LEU A 39 -0.40 3.05 0.68
C LEU A 39 -1.33 3.22 -0.52
N VAL A 40 -1.61 2.11 -1.22
CA VAL A 40 -2.55 2.06 -2.35
C VAL A 40 -3.54 0.94 -2.12
N ALA A 41 -4.83 1.26 -2.14
CA ALA A 41 -5.90 0.28 -2.04
C ALA A 41 -6.61 0.10 -3.38
N TYR A 42 -6.85 -1.16 -3.73
CA TYR A 42 -7.59 -1.59 -4.90
C TYR A 42 -8.87 -2.27 -4.44
N PRO A 43 -10.03 -1.60 -4.55
CA PRO A 43 -11.31 -2.24 -4.32
C PRO A 43 -11.59 -3.22 -5.48
N GLU A 44 -11.92 -4.45 -5.14
CA GLU A 44 -12.29 -5.48 -6.11
C GLU A 44 -13.65 -6.05 -5.71
N VAL A 45 -14.64 -5.85 -6.57
CA VAL A 45 -15.97 -6.43 -6.40
C VAL A 45 -15.96 -7.81 -7.04
N ASN A 46 -16.10 -8.85 -6.22
CA ASN A 46 -16.12 -10.21 -6.72
C ASN A 46 -17.57 -10.66 -6.93
N ASN A 47 -18.01 -10.64 -8.19
CA ASN A 47 -19.40 -10.96 -8.57
C ASN A 47 -19.78 -12.43 -8.37
N VAL A 48 -18.80 -13.31 -8.10
CA VAL A 48 -19.02 -14.76 -7.96
C VAL A 48 -19.47 -15.16 -6.54
N GLY A 49 -19.43 -14.25 -5.56
CA GLY A 49 -19.83 -14.57 -4.19
C GLY A 49 -20.34 -13.41 -3.34
N ASP A 50 -20.75 -12.30 -3.95
CA ASP A 50 -21.24 -11.09 -3.28
C ASP A 50 -20.35 -10.60 -2.13
N TYR A 51 -19.03 -10.75 -2.28
CA TYR A 51 -18.07 -10.22 -1.34
C TYR A 51 -17.21 -9.13 -1.98
N LEU A 52 -17.04 -8.06 -1.22
CA LEU A 52 -16.11 -7.00 -1.54
C LEU A 52 -14.73 -7.38 -1.02
N SER A 53 -13.74 -7.40 -1.91
CA SER A 53 -12.34 -7.58 -1.55
C SER A 53 -11.61 -6.24 -1.64
N LEU A 54 -10.63 -6.02 -0.77
CA LEU A 54 -9.77 -4.85 -0.80
C LEU A 54 -8.31 -5.33 -0.75
N SER A 55 -7.57 -5.06 -1.81
CA SER A 55 -6.13 -5.34 -1.85
C SER A 55 -5.35 -4.08 -1.48
N LEU A 56 -4.44 -4.19 -0.52
CA LEU A 56 -3.65 -3.07 -0.02
C LEU A 56 -2.16 -3.30 -0.29
N TYR A 57 -1.53 -2.33 -0.93
CA TYR A 57 -0.12 -2.34 -1.31
C TYR A 57 0.63 -1.20 -0.63
N LEU A 58 1.93 -1.43 -0.40
CA LEU A 58 2.87 -0.44 0.09
C LEU A 58 3.85 -0.12 -1.03
N GLU A 59 3.86 1.13 -1.47
CA GLU A 59 4.67 1.62 -2.59
C GLU A 59 5.76 2.58 -2.13
N VAL A 60 6.86 2.61 -2.88
CA VAL A 60 7.93 3.61 -2.71
C VAL A 60 7.69 4.73 -3.72
N CYS A 61 7.47 5.95 -3.23
CA CYS A 61 7.03 7.08 -4.08
C CYS A 61 8.09 7.51 -5.11
N ASP A 62 9.37 7.45 -4.76
CA ASP A 62 10.46 7.96 -5.60
C ASP A 62 11.13 6.82 -6.39
N CYS A 63 10.38 5.76 -6.72
CA CYS A 63 10.92 4.53 -7.30
C CYS A 63 11.68 4.76 -8.62
N GLU A 64 11.29 5.76 -9.41
CA GLU A 64 11.95 6.10 -10.68
C GLU A 64 13.35 6.71 -10.50
N SER A 65 13.62 7.31 -9.34
CA SER A 65 14.93 7.88 -9.01
C SER A 65 15.90 6.86 -8.40
N LEU A 66 15.41 5.66 -8.10
CA LEU A 66 16.20 4.62 -7.45
C LEU A 66 17.10 3.91 -8.47
N PRO A 67 18.33 3.54 -8.07
CA PRO A 67 19.23 2.79 -8.94
C PRO A 67 18.64 1.42 -9.28
N SER A 68 19.02 0.89 -10.44
CA SER A 68 18.66 -0.47 -10.83
C SER A 68 19.08 -1.49 -9.77
N GLY A 69 18.18 -2.42 -9.43
CA GLY A 69 18.42 -3.43 -8.41
C GLY A 69 18.21 -2.95 -6.96
N TRP A 70 17.70 -1.74 -6.73
CA TRP A 70 17.38 -1.27 -5.38
C TRP A 70 16.34 -2.17 -4.69
N ARG A 71 16.58 -2.48 -3.42
CA ARG A 71 15.67 -3.29 -2.58
C ARG A 71 15.66 -2.73 -1.16
N ARG A 72 14.51 -2.81 -0.51
CA ARG A 72 14.37 -2.50 0.92
C ARG A 72 13.53 -3.56 1.61
N HIS A 73 14.02 -3.98 2.77
CA HIS A 73 13.29 -4.90 3.63
C HIS A 73 12.24 -4.12 4.43
N ALA A 74 10.97 -4.45 4.21
CA ALA A 74 9.86 -3.98 5.01
C ALA A 74 9.19 -5.19 5.67
N LYS A 75 9.13 -5.20 7.01
CA LYS A 75 8.47 -6.27 7.76
C LYS A 75 7.06 -5.86 8.11
N ILE A 76 6.08 -6.52 7.51
CA ILE A 76 4.66 -6.34 7.83
C ILE A 76 4.20 -7.52 8.66
N ASN A 77 3.60 -7.26 9.82
CA ASN A 77 2.99 -8.25 10.69
C ASN A 77 1.75 -7.67 11.39
N SER A 78 0.96 -8.50 12.07
CA SER A 78 -0.30 -8.07 12.70
C SER A 78 -0.15 -7.03 13.82
N HIS A 79 1.06 -6.82 14.35
CA HIS A 79 1.30 -5.82 15.39
C HIS A 79 1.50 -4.42 14.80
N ASN A 80 2.19 -4.31 13.66
CA ASN A 80 2.54 -3.04 13.02
C ASN A 80 1.67 -2.69 11.82
N PHE A 81 0.82 -3.60 11.36
CA PHE A 81 -0.16 -3.35 10.32
C PHE A 81 -1.53 -3.85 10.73
N LYS A 82 -2.46 -2.91 10.85
CA LYS A 82 -3.81 -3.13 11.37
C LYS A 82 -4.80 -2.41 10.48
N VAL A 83 -5.86 -3.11 10.11
CA VAL A 83 -7.05 -2.47 9.55
C VAL A 83 -8.06 -2.40 10.68
N ILE A 84 -8.54 -1.19 10.94
CA ILE A 84 -9.54 -0.92 11.98
C ILE A 84 -10.81 -0.38 11.32
N ASP A 85 -11.96 -0.82 11.81
CA ASP A 85 -13.24 -0.23 11.39
C ASP A 85 -13.50 1.10 12.12
N ARG A 86 -14.63 1.74 11.79
CA ARG A 86 -15.04 3.02 12.38
C ARG A 86 -15.33 2.96 13.89
N TYR A 87 -15.52 1.77 14.44
CA TYR A 87 -15.79 1.53 15.86
C TYR A 87 -14.50 1.13 16.61
N GLY A 88 -13.38 0.98 15.91
CA GLY A 88 -12.09 0.59 16.47
C GLY A 88 -11.84 -0.91 16.52
N PHE A 89 -12.70 -1.74 15.91
CA PHE A 89 -12.47 -3.18 15.86
C PHE A 89 -11.46 -3.55 14.78
N LEU A 90 -10.61 -4.53 15.08
CA LEU A 90 -9.65 -5.08 14.11
C LEU A 90 -10.39 -5.90 13.05
N ILE A 91 -10.20 -5.53 11.79
CA ILE A 91 -10.65 -6.31 10.64
C ILE A 91 -9.61 -7.40 10.36
N ARG A 92 -10.06 -8.65 10.28
CA ARG A 92 -9.19 -9.78 9.99
C ARG A 92 -8.65 -9.69 8.57
N ILE A 93 -7.33 -9.56 8.43
CA ILE A 93 -6.66 -9.62 7.13
C ILE A 93 -6.55 -11.08 6.71
N GLY A 94 -7.20 -11.44 5.61
CA GLY A 94 -7.27 -12.82 5.13
C GLY A 94 -5.95 -13.36 4.58
N ARG A 95 -5.19 -12.54 3.84
CA ARG A 95 -3.95 -12.97 3.18
C ARG A 95 -2.96 -11.82 3.02
N VAL A 96 -1.69 -12.06 3.36
CA VAL A 96 -0.58 -11.14 3.08
C VAL A 96 0.31 -11.81 2.04
N ARG A 97 0.54 -11.15 0.90
CA ARG A 97 1.47 -11.63 -0.14
C ARG A 97 2.55 -10.57 -0.37
N PRO A 98 3.84 -10.96 -0.48
CA PRO A 98 4.84 -10.10 -1.08
C PRO A 98 4.45 -9.88 -2.54
N SER A 99 4.21 -8.65 -2.97
CA SER A 99 4.04 -8.36 -4.40
C SER A 99 5.40 -8.19 -5.05
N LEU A 100 5.63 -8.89 -6.16
CA LEU A 100 6.76 -8.58 -7.05
C LEU A 100 6.52 -7.18 -7.62
N SER A 101 7.49 -6.27 -7.45
CA SER A 101 7.46 -4.96 -8.08
C SER A 101 7.28 -5.12 -9.58
N LYS A 102 6.38 -4.33 -10.20
CA LYS A 102 6.33 -4.19 -11.66
C LYS A 102 7.69 -3.67 -12.12
N THR A 103 8.56 -4.56 -12.62
CA THR A 103 9.81 -4.14 -13.25
C THR A 103 9.44 -3.37 -14.52
N LYS A 104 9.79 -2.09 -14.59
CA LYS A 104 9.66 -1.29 -15.81
C LYS A 104 10.43 -2.02 -16.90
N ALA A 105 9.75 -2.51 -17.94
CA ALA A 105 10.42 -3.07 -19.09
C ALA A 105 11.37 -2.01 -19.66
N PRO A 106 12.61 -2.36 -20.05
CA PRO A 106 13.51 -1.40 -20.67
C PRO A 106 12.81 -0.79 -21.90
N PRO A 107 12.97 0.53 -22.16
CA PRO A 107 12.42 1.12 -23.36
C PRO A 107 12.97 0.38 -24.57
N THR A 108 12.08 -0.19 -25.37
CA THR A 108 12.41 -0.77 -26.67
C THR A 108 13.05 0.34 -27.50
N LYS A 109 14.36 0.26 -27.73
CA LYS A 109 15.02 1.10 -28.73
C LYS A 109 14.47 0.69 -30.09
N THR A 110 13.49 1.41 -30.59
CA THR A 110 13.16 1.41 -32.03
C THR A 110 14.28 2.18 -32.73
N THR A 111 15.27 1.45 -33.24
CA THR A 111 16.23 1.98 -34.21
C THR A 111 15.50 2.15 -35.54
N GLN A 112 15.42 3.39 -36.05
CA GLN A 112 15.31 3.64 -37.48
C GLN A 112 16.70 3.63 -38.09
#